data_AF-A0A924WBX0-F1
#
_entry.id   AF-A0A924WBX0-F1
#
_cell.length_a   1.000
_cell.length_b   1.000
_cell.length_c   1.000
_cell.angle_alpha   90.00
_cell.angle_beta   90.00
_cell.angle_gamma   90.00
#
_symmetry.space_group_name_H-M   'P 1'
#
loop_
_entity.id
_entity.type
_entity.pdbx_description
1 polymer ?
#
loop_
_entity_poly.entity_id
_entity_poly.type
_entity_poly.pdbx_seq_one_letter_code
_entity_poly.pdbx_strand_id
1 'polypeptide(L)'
;MQSRIFTLFGLICFSLFLSFCAKDEEPIEIEESPFFDFFNENLLNIDTVESAADAWEYGFGFTPLKNGKITKFGIKLPAKGDFSVTLWDLSGPTPVVMLTKEVNSSQMHENALADIPEIALEEGVNYGITVRSNAFYRITKPGNGKFIFPKIIGNIRIDAFREIVNNTGLATFPTMTNDTRVAPCVNVIFIAD
;
A
#
# COMPACT_ATOMS: atom_id res chain seq x y z
N MET A 1 -19.22 -48.85 67.68
CA MET A 1 -17.94 -49.55 67.43
C MET A 1 -17.50 -49.17 66.02
N GLN A 2 -16.25 -48.71 65.89
CA GLN A 2 -15.65 -48.12 64.70
C GLN A 2 -15.46 -49.10 63.53
N SER A 3 -15.33 -48.49 62.34
CA SER A 3 -14.46 -48.89 61.21
C SER A 3 -14.98 -49.99 60.27
N ARG A 4 -15.11 -49.68 58.98
CA ARG A 4 -14.08 -50.00 57.96
C ARG A 4 -14.41 -49.45 56.57
N ILE A 5 -13.41 -48.74 56.05
CA ILE A 5 -13.13 -48.41 54.65
C ILE A 5 -12.77 -49.69 53.86
N PHE A 6 -13.11 -49.76 52.55
CA PHE A 6 -12.38 -50.36 51.40
C PHE A 6 -13.40 -50.74 50.28
N THR A 7 -13.65 -49.88 49.29
CA THR A 7 -13.04 -49.83 47.93
C THR A 7 -13.38 -51.02 47.00
N LEU A 8 -14.22 -50.80 45.97
CA LEU A 8 -14.17 -51.48 44.66
C LEU A 8 -15.06 -50.70 43.66
N PHE A 9 -14.52 -49.75 42.89
CA PHE A 9 -14.09 -49.89 41.49
C PHE A 9 -15.10 -50.57 40.56
N GLY A 10 -15.69 -49.79 39.65
CA GLY A 10 -16.64 -50.21 38.61
C GLY A 10 -17.28 -48.99 37.95
N LEU A 11 -16.51 -48.16 37.24
CA LEU A 11 -16.37 -48.24 35.78
C LEU A 11 -17.72 -48.05 35.05
N ILE A 12 -18.13 -46.79 34.88
CA ILE A 12 -18.90 -46.33 33.70
C ILE A 12 -18.37 -44.93 33.40
N CYS A 13 -17.45 -44.88 32.44
CA CYS A 13 -17.05 -43.68 31.73
C CYS A 13 -18.28 -43.16 30.98
N PHE A 14 -19.00 -42.21 31.58
CA PHE A 14 -19.99 -41.44 30.84
C PHE A 14 -19.22 -40.37 30.05
N SER A 15 -19.00 -40.70 28.78
CA SER A 15 -18.35 -39.90 27.76
C SER A 15 -19.06 -38.55 27.59
N LEU A 16 -18.58 -37.57 28.34
CA LEU A 16 -18.73 -36.15 28.02
C LEU A 16 -17.81 -35.86 26.82
N PHE A 17 -18.30 -36.13 25.61
CA PHE A 17 -17.83 -35.44 24.42
C PHE A 17 -18.29 -33.99 24.53
N LEU A 18 -17.52 -33.19 25.29
CA LEU A 18 -17.53 -31.75 25.14
C LEU A 18 -16.90 -31.47 23.78
N SER A 19 -17.74 -31.23 22.78
CA SER A 19 -17.34 -30.63 21.52
C SER A 19 -16.70 -29.28 21.84
N PHE A 20 -15.37 -29.28 21.94
CA PHE A 20 -14.56 -28.07 21.97
C PHE A 20 -14.63 -27.49 20.56
N CYS A 21 -15.69 -26.73 20.31
CA CYS A 21 -15.79 -25.85 19.15
C CYS A 21 -14.73 -24.76 19.37
N ALA A 22 -13.50 -25.03 18.93
CA ALA A 22 -12.55 -23.96 18.69
C ALA A 22 -13.22 -23.07 17.64
N LYS A 23 -13.62 -21.87 18.07
CA LYS A 23 -13.89 -20.80 17.13
C LYS A 23 -12.56 -20.54 16.46
N ASP A 24 -12.38 -21.04 15.24
CA ASP A 24 -11.28 -20.64 14.40
C ASP A 24 -11.43 -19.12 14.23
N GLU A 25 -10.60 -18.36 14.93
CA GLU A 25 -10.46 -16.93 14.67
C GLU A 25 -9.86 -16.82 13.27
N GLU A 26 -10.60 -16.20 12.35
CA GLU A 26 -10.10 -15.96 11.01
C GLU A 26 -8.77 -15.18 11.12
N PRO A 27 -7.74 -15.56 10.33
CA PRO A 27 -6.47 -14.86 10.34
C PRO A 27 -6.70 -13.37 10.08
N ILE A 28 -6.15 -12.51 10.94
CA ILE A 28 -6.24 -11.06 10.77
C ILE A 28 -5.37 -10.68 9.56
N GLU A 29 -6.00 -10.26 8.47
CA GLU A 29 -5.31 -9.68 7.32
C GLU A 29 -4.59 -8.39 7.75
N ILE A 30 -3.28 -8.32 7.54
CA ILE A 30 -2.47 -7.14 7.88
C ILE A 30 -2.41 -6.23 6.65
N GLU A 31 -3.09 -5.09 6.72
CA GLU A 31 -3.01 -4.06 5.68
C GLU A 31 -1.67 -3.32 5.72
N GLU A 32 -1.00 -3.25 4.56
CA GLU A 32 0.25 -2.54 4.35
C GLU A 32 0.02 -1.32 3.45
N SER A 33 0.58 -0.18 3.87
CA SER A 33 0.38 1.13 3.24
C SER A 33 1.76 1.77 2.97
N PRO A 34 2.59 1.15 2.12
CA PRO A 34 4.03 1.36 2.14
C PRO A 34 4.45 2.74 1.64
N PHE A 35 3.59 3.48 0.94
CA PHE A 35 4.02 4.65 0.18
C PHE A 35 3.91 5.98 0.94
N PHE A 36 3.16 6.03 2.05
CA PHE A 36 3.08 7.24 2.88
C PHE A 36 4.17 7.35 3.96
N ASP A 37 4.96 6.30 4.18
CA ASP A 37 6.07 6.31 5.14
C ASP A 37 7.17 7.34 4.81
N PHE A 38 7.25 7.81 3.56
CA PHE A 38 8.19 8.86 3.17
C PHE A 38 7.89 10.20 3.83
N PHE A 39 6.65 10.45 4.26
CA PHE A 39 6.33 11.65 5.04
C PHE A 39 6.85 11.59 6.48
N ASN A 40 7.24 10.40 6.95
CA ASN A 40 7.67 10.16 8.32
C ASN A 40 9.21 10.09 8.46
N GLU A 41 9.98 10.23 7.37
CA GLU A 41 11.45 10.31 7.48
C GLU A 41 11.86 11.56 8.26
N ASN A 42 12.92 11.43 9.07
CA ASN A 42 13.47 12.57 9.80
C ASN A 42 14.17 13.55 8.83
N LEU A 43 14.17 14.83 9.21
CA LEU A 43 14.90 15.89 8.50
C LEU A 43 14.47 16.02 7.02
N LEU A 44 13.17 16.22 6.79
CA LEU A 44 12.63 16.51 5.47
C LEU A 44 12.31 18.00 5.33
N ASN A 45 12.51 18.52 4.12
CA ASN A 45 11.90 19.76 3.67
C ASN A 45 10.74 19.41 2.76
N ILE A 46 9.54 19.90 3.08
CA ILE A 46 8.32 19.68 2.29
C ILE A 46 7.91 21.01 1.67
N ASP A 47 8.01 21.09 0.34
CA ASP A 47 7.48 22.18 -0.47
C ASP A 47 6.11 21.75 -1.01
N THR A 48 5.07 22.55 -0.74
CA THR A 48 3.67 22.22 -1.03
C THR A 48 3.21 23.04 -2.22
N VAL A 49 2.76 22.36 -3.26
CA VAL A 49 2.21 22.98 -4.47
C VAL A 49 0.75 22.57 -4.59
N GLU A 50 -0.17 23.48 -4.28
CA GLU A 50 -1.62 23.24 -4.36
C GLU A 50 -2.15 23.24 -5.79
N SER A 51 -1.46 23.93 -6.71
CA SER A 51 -1.79 23.97 -8.13
C SER A 51 -0.60 24.44 -8.96
N ALA A 52 -0.15 23.60 -9.88
CA ALA A 52 0.83 23.93 -10.91
C ALA A 52 0.14 24.18 -12.26
N ALA A 53 0.87 24.84 -13.16
CA ALA A 53 0.40 25.10 -14.53
C ALA A 53 0.23 23.81 -15.34
N ASP A 54 1.12 22.84 -15.12
CA ASP A 54 1.10 21.54 -15.77
C ASP A 54 0.54 20.47 -14.83
N ALA A 55 -0.19 19.51 -15.41
CA ALA A 55 -0.51 18.26 -14.74
C ALA A 55 0.67 17.29 -14.91
N TRP A 56 0.89 16.46 -13.90
CA TRP A 56 1.96 15.48 -13.84
C TRP A 56 1.39 14.12 -13.46
N GLU A 57 2.04 13.05 -13.93
CA GLU A 57 1.88 11.71 -13.39
C GLU A 57 2.95 11.50 -12.33
N TYR A 58 2.55 11.28 -11.09
CA TYR A 58 3.43 10.95 -9.97
C TYR A 58 3.22 9.52 -9.55
N GLY A 59 4.29 8.78 -9.31
CA GLY A 59 4.17 7.39 -8.90
C GLY A 59 5.48 6.74 -8.53
N PHE A 60 5.47 5.42 -8.52
CA PHE A 60 6.64 4.60 -8.21
C PHE A 60 6.48 3.21 -8.83
N GLY A 61 7.62 2.57 -9.08
CA GLY A 61 7.69 1.14 -9.35
C GLY A 61 7.92 0.39 -8.03
N PHE A 62 7.27 -0.76 -7.87
CA PHE A 62 7.38 -1.60 -6.70
C PHE A 62 7.34 -3.09 -7.05
N THR A 63 7.85 -3.91 -6.14
CA THR A 63 7.89 -5.36 -6.23
C THR A 63 7.35 -5.96 -4.92
N PRO A 64 6.31 -6.80 -4.96
CA PRO A 64 5.92 -7.61 -3.81
C PRO A 64 7.02 -8.60 -3.45
N LEU A 65 7.30 -8.71 -2.16
CA LEU A 65 8.22 -9.69 -1.56
C LEU A 65 7.51 -10.97 -1.13
N LYS A 66 6.18 -11.00 -1.28
CA LYS A 66 5.29 -12.15 -1.15
C LYS A 66 4.13 -11.99 -2.12
N ASN A 67 3.49 -13.10 -2.46
CA ASN A 67 2.17 -13.05 -3.08
C ASN A 67 1.19 -12.30 -2.16
N GLY A 68 0.18 -11.69 -2.77
CA GLY A 68 -0.86 -11.01 -2.04
C GLY A 68 -1.82 -10.30 -2.97
N LYS A 69 -2.54 -9.32 -2.43
CA LYS A 69 -3.56 -8.57 -3.16
C LYS A 69 -3.56 -7.09 -2.82
N ILE A 70 -3.95 -6.27 -3.79
CA ILE A 70 -4.34 -4.87 -3.53
C ILE A 70 -5.86 -4.80 -3.42
N THR A 71 -6.35 -4.12 -2.38
CA THR A 71 -7.79 -3.93 -2.13
C THR A 71 -8.24 -2.48 -2.25
N LYS A 72 -7.32 -1.51 -2.11
CA LYS A 72 -7.63 -0.08 -2.20
C LYS A 72 -6.52 0.69 -2.89
N PHE A 73 -6.90 1.76 -3.58
CA PHE A 73 -5.99 2.83 -3.95
C PHE A 73 -6.07 3.97 -2.94
N GLY A 74 -4.94 4.65 -2.75
CA GLY A 74 -4.85 5.80 -1.87
C GLY A 74 -4.14 6.98 -2.51
N ILE A 75 -4.52 8.18 -2.07
CA ILE A 75 -3.81 9.42 -2.41
C ILE A 75 -3.64 10.26 -1.15
N LYS A 76 -2.60 11.09 -1.14
CA LYS A 76 -2.44 12.18 -0.19
C LYS A 76 -1.97 13.39 -0.98
N LEU A 77 -2.80 14.42 -1.06
CA LEU A 77 -2.57 15.57 -1.93
C LEU A 77 -2.88 16.89 -1.22
N PRO A 78 -2.20 17.99 -1.57
CA PRO A 78 -2.53 19.32 -1.07
C PRO A 78 -3.63 19.98 -1.90
N ALA A 79 -4.62 19.20 -2.34
CA ALA A 79 -5.74 19.68 -3.15
C ALA A 79 -6.96 18.78 -2.94
N LYS A 80 -8.16 19.35 -3.12
CA LYS A 80 -9.41 18.62 -3.13
C LYS A 80 -9.81 18.27 -4.56
N GLY A 81 -10.53 17.18 -4.75
CA GLY A 81 -11.07 16.77 -6.04
C GLY A 81 -10.99 15.26 -6.27
N ASP A 82 -11.40 14.84 -7.45
CA ASP A 82 -11.23 13.47 -7.92
C ASP A 82 -9.93 13.36 -8.71
N PHE A 83 -9.11 12.37 -8.36
CA PHE A 83 -7.82 12.13 -8.97
C PHE A 83 -7.75 10.71 -9.54
N SER A 84 -7.31 10.62 -10.78
CA SER A 84 -7.16 9.35 -11.49
C SER A 84 -5.91 8.63 -10.99
N VAL A 85 -6.11 7.44 -10.42
CA VAL A 85 -5.04 6.55 -9.96
C VAL A 85 -5.01 5.31 -10.85
N THR A 86 -3.82 4.98 -11.38
CA THR A 86 -3.63 3.87 -12.32
C THR A 86 -2.59 2.88 -11.81
N LEU A 87 -2.98 1.62 -11.70
CA LEU A 87 -2.09 0.48 -11.44
C LEU A 87 -1.59 -0.11 -12.75
N TRP A 88 -0.33 -0.51 -12.77
CA TRP A 88 0.42 -0.94 -13.93
C TRP A 88 1.12 -2.28 -13.68
N ASP A 89 1.11 -3.13 -14.70
CA ASP A 89 2.05 -4.23 -14.84
C ASP A 89 3.30 -3.71 -15.57
N LEU A 90 4.46 -3.89 -14.95
CA LEU A 90 5.77 -3.47 -15.46
C LEU A 90 6.70 -4.68 -15.70
N SER A 91 6.16 -5.89 -15.73
CA SER A 91 6.92 -7.12 -15.97
C SER A 91 7.45 -7.23 -17.40
N GLY A 92 6.72 -6.62 -18.34
CA GLY A 92 7.05 -6.60 -19.77
C GLY A 92 7.95 -5.44 -20.20
N PRO A 93 8.27 -5.37 -21.50
CA PRO A 93 9.08 -4.28 -22.07
C PRO A 93 8.34 -2.93 -22.11
N THR A 94 7.01 -2.95 -21.94
CA THR A 94 6.14 -1.76 -21.94
C THR A 94 5.16 -1.84 -20.78
N PRO A 95 4.95 -0.74 -20.03
CA PRO A 95 3.93 -0.67 -19.00
C PRO A 95 2.52 -0.98 -19.54
N VAL A 96 1.77 -1.83 -18.86
CA VAL A 96 0.39 -2.19 -19.21
C VAL A 96 -0.54 -1.74 -18.08
N VAL A 97 -1.61 -1.03 -18.41
CA VAL A 97 -2.64 -0.63 -17.42
C VAL A 97 -3.38 -1.87 -16.94
N MET A 98 -3.39 -2.09 -15.63
CA MET A 98 -4.19 -3.14 -14.98
C MET A 98 -5.55 -2.59 -14.55
N LEU A 99 -5.56 -1.43 -13.89
CA LEU A 99 -6.78 -0.77 -13.40
C LEU A 99 -6.56 0.73 -13.32
N THR A 100 -7.58 1.52 -13.67
CA THR A 100 -7.67 2.95 -13.35
C THR A 100 -8.92 3.21 -12.53
N LYS A 101 -8.80 4.01 -11.47
CA LYS A 101 -9.88 4.34 -10.55
C LYS A 101 -9.72 5.77 -10.04
N GLU A 102 -10.82 6.50 -9.99
CA GLU A 102 -10.86 7.81 -9.34
C GLU A 102 -10.86 7.67 -7.81
N VAL A 103 -10.00 8.44 -7.15
CA VAL A 103 -9.92 8.58 -5.69
C VAL A 103 -10.29 10.00 -5.33
N ASN A 104 -11.33 10.17 -4.51
CA ASN A 104 -11.81 11.48 -4.08
C ASN A 104 -11.04 11.99 -2.85
N SER A 105 -10.29 13.08 -3.01
CA SER A 105 -9.77 13.85 -1.88
C SER A 105 -10.78 14.91 -1.44
N SER A 106 -11.48 14.63 -0.34
CA SER A 106 -12.45 15.58 0.26
C SER A 106 -11.79 16.68 1.09
N GLN A 107 -10.57 16.42 1.59
CA GLN A 107 -9.78 17.31 2.42
C GLN A 107 -8.32 17.32 1.97
N MET A 108 -7.73 18.52 1.92
CA MET A 108 -6.30 18.68 1.61
C MET A 108 -5.47 18.07 2.73
N HIS A 109 -4.32 17.51 2.37
CA HIS A 109 -3.34 16.92 3.29
C HIS A 109 -3.78 15.66 4.03
N GLU A 110 -5.02 15.22 3.86
CA GLU A 110 -5.53 13.98 4.40
C GLU A 110 -5.36 12.81 3.44
N ASN A 111 -5.27 11.62 4.00
CA ASN A 111 -5.30 10.40 3.20
C ASN A 111 -6.72 10.19 2.67
N ALA A 112 -6.84 9.99 1.37
CA ALA A 112 -8.07 9.53 0.74
C ALA A 112 -7.87 8.13 0.19
N LEU A 113 -8.90 7.29 0.29
CA LEU A 113 -8.90 5.91 -0.16
C LEU A 113 -10.11 5.65 -1.05
N ALA A 114 -9.96 4.74 -2.01
CA ALA A 114 -11.07 4.17 -2.76
C ALA A 114 -10.91 2.65 -2.85
N ASP A 115 -11.99 1.93 -2.54
CA ASP A 115 -12.02 0.48 -2.72
C ASP A 115 -11.97 0.12 -4.21
N ILE A 116 -11.30 -0.99 -4.50
CA ILE A 116 -11.21 -1.61 -5.82
C ILE A 116 -11.53 -3.11 -5.72
N PRO A 117 -11.89 -3.79 -6.83
CA PRO A 117 -11.84 -5.23 -6.87
C PRO A 117 -10.44 -5.72 -6.49
N GLU A 118 -10.35 -6.84 -5.77
CA GLU A 118 -9.06 -7.41 -5.38
C GLU A 118 -8.22 -7.71 -6.63
N ILE A 119 -6.97 -7.22 -6.63
CA ILE A 119 -6.00 -7.51 -7.68
C ILE A 119 -4.87 -8.32 -7.06
N ALA A 120 -4.76 -9.59 -7.47
CA ALA A 120 -3.67 -10.45 -7.07
C ALA A 120 -2.35 -9.94 -7.65
N LEU A 121 -1.32 -9.89 -6.81
CA LEU A 121 0.05 -9.59 -7.18
C LEU A 121 0.94 -10.80 -6.87
N GLU A 122 1.88 -11.05 -7.76
CA GLU A 122 2.84 -12.14 -7.63
C GLU A 122 4.16 -11.66 -7.04
N GLU A 123 4.77 -12.48 -6.18
CA GLU A 123 6.09 -12.25 -5.63
C GLU A 123 7.13 -12.04 -6.75
N GLY A 124 7.96 -11.01 -6.59
CA GLY A 124 9.05 -10.73 -7.52
C GLY A 124 8.63 -10.07 -8.83
N VAL A 125 7.33 -9.89 -9.09
CA VAL A 125 6.83 -9.19 -10.29
C VAL A 125 6.86 -7.68 -10.07
N ASN A 126 7.31 -6.95 -11.09
CA ASN A 126 7.35 -5.48 -11.05
C ASN A 126 5.99 -4.89 -11.44
N TYR A 127 5.48 -4.05 -10.56
CA TYR A 127 4.26 -3.28 -10.75
C TYR A 127 4.55 -1.79 -10.58
N GLY A 128 3.59 -0.96 -10.97
CA GLY A 128 3.65 0.48 -10.76
C GLY A 128 2.29 1.02 -10.39
N ILE A 129 2.26 2.16 -9.71
CA ILE A 129 1.03 2.90 -9.44
C ILE A 129 1.32 4.38 -9.62
N THR A 130 0.39 5.10 -10.23
CA THR A 130 0.52 6.51 -10.54
C THR A 130 -0.74 7.27 -10.18
N VAL A 131 -0.60 8.56 -9.89
CA VAL A 131 -1.71 9.51 -9.81
C VAL A 131 -1.43 10.67 -10.75
N ARG A 132 -2.45 11.07 -11.52
CA ARG A 132 -2.39 12.31 -12.28
C ARG A 132 -2.86 13.49 -11.45
N SER A 133 -2.00 14.49 -11.28
CA SER A 133 -2.31 15.69 -10.50
C SER A 133 -1.46 16.88 -10.92
N ASN A 134 -2.01 18.10 -10.80
CA ASN A 134 -1.23 19.34 -10.83
C ASN A 134 -0.92 19.87 -9.42
N ALA A 135 -1.37 19.17 -8.37
CA ALA A 135 -1.06 19.43 -6.98
C ALA A 135 -0.14 18.34 -6.44
N PHE A 136 0.88 18.68 -5.66
CA PHE A 136 1.85 17.70 -5.15
C PHE A 136 2.67 18.25 -3.98
N TYR A 137 3.34 17.33 -3.29
CA TYR A 137 4.44 17.64 -2.39
C TYR A 137 5.75 17.40 -3.09
N ARG A 138 6.69 18.32 -2.92
CA ARG A 138 8.08 18.10 -3.26
C ARG A 138 8.85 17.90 -1.96
N ILE A 139 9.16 16.64 -1.66
CA ILE A 139 9.93 16.27 -0.47
C ILE A 139 11.41 16.19 -0.85
N THR A 140 12.25 16.88 -0.08
CA THR A 140 13.72 16.89 -0.27
C THR A 140 14.43 16.71 1.07
N LYS A 141 15.70 16.32 1.03
CA LYS A 141 16.58 16.28 2.22
C LYS A 141 17.46 17.55 2.27
N PRO A 142 17.81 18.05 3.48
CA PRO A 142 18.75 19.15 3.65
C PRO A 142 20.05 18.94 2.87
N GLY A 143 20.58 20.03 2.30
CA GLY A 143 21.86 20.01 1.60
C GLY A 143 21.86 19.15 0.32
N ASN A 144 20.72 18.97 -0.35
CA ASN A 144 20.55 18.09 -1.52
C ASN A 144 20.89 16.62 -1.22
N GLY A 145 20.61 16.17 0.01
CA GLY A 145 20.74 14.77 0.38
C GLY A 145 19.90 13.87 -0.53
N LYS A 146 20.39 12.65 -0.76
CA LYS A 146 19.73 11.66 -1.60
C LYS A 146 18.84 10.72 -0.78
N PHE A 147 17.69 10.36 -1.34
CA PHE A 147 16.91 9.21 -0.96
C PHE A 147 17.61 7.94 -1.44
N ILE A 148 17.65 6.92 -0.59
CA ILE A 148 18.31 5.65 -0.89
C ILE A 148 17.23 4.67 -1.31
N PHE A 149 17.38 4.11 -2.50
CA PHE A 149 16.52 3.06 -3.04
C PHE A 149 17.36 1.82 -3.42
N PRO A 150 16.79 0.61 -3.38
CA PRO A 150 15.40 0.33 -3.04
C PRO A 150 15.10 0.53 -1.55
N LYS A 151 13.85 0.87 -1.23
CA LYS A 151 13.34 0.93 0.14
C LYS A 151 12.36 -0.21 0.35
N ILE A 152 12.53 -0.97 1.42
CA ILE A 152 11.62 -2.06 1.78
C ILE A 152 10.73 -1.58 2.92
N ILE A 153 9.42 -1.73 2.75
CA ILE A 153 8.41 -1.39 3.74
C ILE A 153 7.43 -2.55 3.76
N GLY A 154 7.43 -3.29 4.87
CA GLY A 154 6.71 -4.56 4.98
C GLY A 154 7.13 -5.56 3.88
N ASN A 155 6.17 -6.09 3.16
CA ASN A 155 6.32 -7.01 2.04
C ASN A 155 6.39 -6.30 0.67
N ILE A 156 6.68 -5.00 0.64
CA ILE A 156 6.80 -4.23 -0.61
C ILE A 156 8.19 -3.60 -0.70
N ARG A 157 8.87 -3.86 -1.82
CA ARG A 157 10.11 -3.18 -2.22
C ARG A 157 9.79 -2.07 -3.21
N ILE A 158 10.26 -0.86 -2.93
CA ILE A 158 10.06 0.34 -3.75
C ILE A 158 11.38 0.70 -4.41
N ASP A 159 11.41 0.75 -5.75
CA ASP A 159 12.66 0.92 -6.49
C ASP A 159 13.04 2.37 -6.76
N ALA A 160 12.06 3.24 -7.01
CA ALA A 160 12.25 4.68 -7.18
C ALA A 160 10.89 5.38 -7.31
N PHE A 161 10.86 6.67 -6.95
CA PHE A 161 9.80 7.57 -7.41
C PHE A 161 10.02 7.96 -8.85
N ARG A 162 8.91 8.12 -9.56
CA ARG A 162 8.87 8.45 -10.97
C ARG A 162 7.87 9.57 -11.21
N GLU A 163 8.23 10.50 -12.09
CA GLU A 163 7.39 11.63 -12.46
C GLU A 163 7.50 11.99 -13.95
N ILE A 164 6.42 12.48 -14.56
CA ILE A 164 6.44 13.03 -15.92
C ILE A 164 5.31 14.03 -16.10
N VAL A 165 5.55 15.10 -16.87
CA VAL A 165 4.48 16.01 -17.29
C VAL A 165 3.46 15.23 -18.13
N ASN A 166 2.18 15.34 -17.78
CA ASN A 166 1.08 14.72 -18.50
C ASN A 166 -0.14 15.64 -18.63
N ASN A 167 -0.07 16.53 -19.62
CA ASN A 167 -1.18 17.42 -19.99
C ASN A 167 -2.22 16.76 -20.92
N THR A 168 -1.95 15.55 -21.42
CA THR A 168 -2.84 14.87 -22.38
C THR A 168 -4.08 14.25 -21.72
N GLY A 169 -3.97 13.90 -20.44
CA GLY A 169 -5.01 13.19 -19.70
C GLY A 169 -5.07 11.69 -19.93
N LEU A 170 -4.24 11.16 -20.82
CA LEU A 170 -4.08 9.71 -20.99
C LEU A 170 -3.04 9.22 -19.99
N ALA A 171 -3.41 8.22 -19.18
CA ALA A 171 -2.51 7.62 -18.20
C ALA A 171 -1.22 7.17 -18.90
N THR A 172 -0.07 7.56 -18.33
CA THR A 172 1.25 7.19 -18.85
C THR A 172 2.17 6.89 -17.67
N PHE A 173 2.77 5.71 -17.64
CA PHE A 173 3.72 5.39 -16.57
C PHE A 173 4.99 6.27 -16.69
N PRO A 174 5.40 6.99 -15.63
CA PRO A 174 6.49 7.94 -15.74
C PRO A 174 7.87 7.29 -15.91
N THR A 175 8.72 7.92 -16.71
CA THR A 175 10.06 7.40 -17.02
C THR A 175 11.18 8.11 -16.26
N MET A 176 10.98 9.34 -15.78
CA MET A 176 12.02 10.08 -15.07
C MET A 176 12.04 9.69 -13.59
N THR A 177 13.23 9.35 -13.08
CA THR A 177 13.50 9.12 -11.66
C THR A 177 14.31 10.28 -11.08
N ASN A 178 14.09 10.60 -9.80
CA ASN A 178 14.91 11.58 -9.08
C ASN A 178 15.23 11.05 -7.68
N ASP A 179 16.51 11.05 -7.32
CA ASP A 179 16.98 10.58 -6.01
C ASP A 179 17.17 11.72 -5.00
N THR A 180 17.07 12.99 -5.41
CA THR A 180 17.19 14.17 -4.52
C THR A 180 15.85 14.77 -4.12
N ARG A 181 14.76 14.39 -4.82
CA ARG A 181 13.39 14.78 -4.49
C ARG A 181 12.41 13.66 -4.78
N VAL A 182 11.34 13.57 -3.99
CA VAL A 182 10.26 12.60 -4.19
C VAL A 182 8.89 13.27 -4.03
N ALA A 183 7.87 12.71 -4.68
CA ALA A 183 6.48 13.18 -4.62
C ALA A 183 5.53 12.02 -4.30
N PRO A 184 5.45 11.57 -3.03
CA PRO A 184 4.64 10.42 -2.60
C PRO A 184 3.14 10.76 -2.52
N CYS A 185 2.55 11.01 -3.68
CA CYS A 185 1.17 11.47 -3.80
C CYS A 185 0.14 10.32 -3.88
N VAL A 186 0.60 9.10 -4.10
CA VAL A 186 -0.23 7.90 -4.36
C VAL A 186 0.21 6.73 -3.50
N ASN A 187 -0.69 5.78 -3.28
CA ASN A 187 -0.50 4.62 -2.43
C ASN A 187 -1.40 3.46 -2.86
N VAL A 188 -1.10 2.27 -2.35
CA VAL A 188 -1.97 1.10 -2.43
C VAL A 188 -2.11 0.51 -1.03
N ILE A 189 -3.21 -0.17 -0.77
CA ILE A 189 -3.36 -1.02 0.41
C ILE A 189 -3.12 -2.45 -0.03
N PHE A 190 -1.98 -3.01 0.38
CA PHE A 190 -1.53 -4.35 0.07
C PHE A 190 -1.77 -5.29 1.25
N ILE A 191 -2.17 -6.52 0.97
CA ILE A 191 -2.35 -7.59 1.97
C ILE A 191 -1.56 -8.78 1.45
N ALA A 192 -0.55 -9.20 2.20
CA ALA A 192 0.25 -10.39 1.90
C ALA A 192 -0.50 -11.67 2.26
N ASP A 193 -0.27 -12.73 1.47
CA ASP A 193 -0.77 -14.09 1.73
C ASP A 193 0.03 -14.84 2.82
#